data_AF-A0A7Z0D1B0-F1
#
_entry.id   AF-A0A7Z0D1B0-F1
#
_cell.length_a   1.000
_cell.length_b   1.000
_cell.length_c   1.000
_cell.angle_alpha   90.00
_cell.angle_beta   90.00
_cell.angle_gamma   90.00
#
_symmetry.space_group_name_H-M   'P 1'
#
loop_
_entity.id
_entity.type
_entity.pdbx_description
1 polymer ?
#
loop_
_entity_poly.entity_id
_entity_poly.type
_entity_poly.pdbx_seq_one_letter_code
_entity_poly.pdbx_strand_id
1 'polypeptide(L)'
;MVAVLIVVLVLLGLLIVGIYWRNARHAAARRAIDLGLVSAAAEDDIKEFAHELAELRDAPAIGMLSAGTQREYDSARESLDAAATLLAKASGPAEIRRVTECLERGRYSVMCVRARLSGKQLPARRPPCFFNPQHGPSAGDVDWAPPGSQPRPLPACADDALHVAVGAPPDIRTVLVGTGTLSVEYWRAGSAFAGYVTGYFGAYAAGGALPGLLTAVMDGANGDPSVSPGTARGNG
;
A
#
# COMPACT_ATOMS: atom_id res chain seq x y z
N MET A 1 -19.94 -38.86 -42.95
CA MET A 1 -20.20 -38.48 -41.54
C MET A 1 -18.90 -38.28 -40.75
N VAL A 2 -17.96 -39.23 -40.75
CA VAL A 2 -16.68 -39.13 -40.01
C VAL A 2 -15.84 -37.90 -40.42
N ALA A 3 -15.67 -37.62 -41.72
CA ALA A 3 -14.91 -36.46 -42.18
C ALA A 3 -15.53 -35.11 -41.73
N VAL A 4 -16.86 -35.02 -41.75
CA VAL A 4 -17.59 -33.82 -41.27
C VAL A 4 -17.38 -33.64 -39.77
N LEU A 5 -17.45 -34.73 -38.99
CA LEU A 5 -17.18 -34.71 -37.55
C LEU A 5 -15.75 -34.25 -37.24
N ILE A 6 -14.76 -34.75 -37.98
CA ILE A 6 -13.35 -34.34 -37.83
C ILE A 6 -13.19 -32.84 -38.12
N VAL A 7 -13.76 -32.35 -39.22
CA VAL A 7 -13.70 -30.92 -39.57
C VAL A 7 -14.36 -30.06 -38.48
N VAL A 8 -15.52 -30.47 -37.97
CA VAL A 8 -16.20 -29.76 -36.87
C VAL A 8 -15.34 -29.74 -35.60
N LEU A 9 -14.72 -30.86 -35.23
CA LEU A 9 -13.84 -30.92 -34.05
C LEU A 9 -12.58 -30.06 -34.21
N VAL A 10 -11.98 -30.02 -35.41
CA VAL A 10 -10.84 -29.15 -35.69
C VAL A 10 -11.24 -27.68 -35.59
N LEU A 11 -12.37 -27.29 -36.18
CA LEU A 11 -12.89 -25.92 -36.10
C LEU A 11 -13.21 -25.51 -34.65
N LEU A 12 -13.81 -26.42 -33.87
CA LEU A 12 -14.09 -26.19 -32.45
C LEU A 12 -12.79 -26.06 -31.64
N GLY A 13 -11.79 -26.90 -31.89
CA GLY A 13 -10.49 -26.82 -31.25
C GLY A 13 -9.79 -25.49 -31.55
N LEU A 14 -9.79 -25.05 -32.82
CA LEU A 14 -9.25 -23.75 -33.22
C LEU A 14 -9.99 -22.58 -32.56
N LEU A 15 -11.32 -22.67 -32.43
CA LEU A 15 -12.13 -21.66 -31.74
C LEU A 15 -11.76 -21.56 -30.25
N ILE A 16 -11.67 -22.70 -29.55
CA ILE A 16 -11.31 -22.75 -28.12
C ILE A 16 -9.91 -22.17 -27.90
N VAL A 17 -8.94 -22.56 -28.72
CA VAL A 17 -7.58 -22.03 -28.68
C VAL A 17 -7.60 -20.52 -28.92
N GLY A 18 -8.31 -20.03 -29.94
CA GLY A 18 -8.45 -18.60 -30.22
C GLY A 18 -9.02 -17.79 -29.04
N ILE A 19 -10.07 -18.30 -28.39
CA ILE A 19 -10.67 -17.68 -27.19
C ILE A 19 -9.66 -17.66 -26.03
N TYR A 20 -8.97 -18.77 -25.80
CA TYR A 20 -7.93 -18.86 -24.75
C TYR A 20 -6.82 -17.82 -24.96
N TRP A 21 -6.25 -17.72 -26.17
CA TRP A 21 -5.21 -16.74 -26.47
C TRP A 21 -5.70 -15.31 -26.34
N ARG A 22 -6.92 -15.01 -26.77
CA ARG A 22 -7.54 -13.70 -26.60
C ARG A 22 -7.69 -13.35 -25.12
N ASN A 23 -8.22 -14.26 -24.32
CA ASN A 23 -8.39 -14.06 -22.87
C ASN A 23 -7.04 -13.90 -22.16
N ALA A 24 -6.04 -14.70 -22.51
CA ALA A 24 -4.69 -14.59 -21.97
C ALA A 24 -4.04 -13.23 -22.31
N ARG A 25 -4.20 -12.75 -23.55
CA ARG A 25 -3.73 -11.42 -23.96
C ARG A 25 -4.45 -10.29 -23.22
N HIS A 26 -5.77 -10.37 -23.08
CA HIS A 26 -6.52 -9.38 -22.30
C HIS A 26 -6.14 -9.39 -20.82
N ALA A 27 -5.94 -10.57 -20.22
CA ALA A 27 -5.49 -10.70 -18.84
C ALA A 27 -4.07 -10.13 -18.65
N ALA A 28 -3.15 -10.38 -19.59
CA ALA A 28 -1.81 -9.81 -19.57
C ALA A 28 -1.84 -8.28 -19.68
N ALA A 29 -2.65 -7.73 -20.59
CA ALA A 29 -2.82 -6.29 -20.73
C ALA A 29 -3.37 -5.63 -19.46
N ARG A 30 -4.37 -6.24 -18.82
CA ARG A 30 -4.91 -5.77 -17.53
C ARG A 30 -3.85 -5.78 -16.43
N ARG A 31 -3.11 -6.88 -16.27
CA ARG A 31 -2.02 -6.99 -15.30
C ARG A 31 -0.94 -5.93 -15.52
N ALA A 32 -0.64 -5.58 -16.76
CA ALA A 32 0.33 -4.53 -17.08
C ALA A 32 -0.16 -3.15 -16.65
N ILE A 33 -1.45 -2.85 -16.88
CA ILE A 33 -2.10 -1.61 -16.42
C ILE A 33 -2.10 -1.55 -14.89
N ASP A 34 -2.56 -2.62 -14.24
CA ASP A 34 -2.63 -2.74 -12.78
C ASP A 34 -1.24 -2.55 -12.14
N LEU A 35 -0.22 -3.22 -12.68
CA LEU A 35 1.17 -3.05 -12.24
C LEU A 35 1.63 -1.61 -12.43
N GLY A 36 1.30 -0.96 -13.55
CA GLY A 36 1.64 0.44 -13.80
C GLY A 36 1.04 1.38 -12.76
N LEU A 37 -0.25 1.20 -12.42
CA LEU A 37 -0.95 2.02 -11.42
C LEU A 37 -0.37 1.84 -10.02
N VAL A 38 -0.12 0.60 -9.61
CA VAL A 38 0.47 0.30 -8.31
C VAL A 38 1.92 0.78 -8.23
N SER A 39 2.68 0.66 -9.32
CA SER A 39 4.05 1.17 -9.41
C SER A 39 4.08 2.69 -9.29
N ALA A 40 3.15 3.40 -9.94
CA ALA A 40 3.03 4.85 -9.81
C ALA A 40 2.74 5.28 -8.35
N ALA A 41 1.83 4.58 -7.66
CA ALA A 41 1.56 4.84 -6.25
C ALA A 41 2.81 4.63 -5.37
N ALA A 42 3.57 3.56 -5.62
CA ALA A 42 4.84 3.31 -4.91
C ALA A 42 5.93 4.33 -5.27
N GLU A 43 5.96 4.81 -6.52
CA GLU A 43 6.86 5.87 -6.96
C GLU A 43 6.59 7.18 -6.23
N ASP A 44 5.31 7.53 -6.06
CA ASP A 44 4.91 8.70 -5.27
C ASP A 44 5.32 8.57 -3.81
N ASP A 45 5.24 7.38 -3.22
CA ASP A 45 5.72 7.15 -1.85
C ASP A 45 7.24 7.27 -1.71
N ILE A 46 7.99 6.82 -2.74
CA ILE A 46 9.44 6.99 -2.82
C ILE A 46 9.80 8.47 -2.92
N LYS A 47 9.09 9.24 -3.76
CA LYS A 47 9.31 10.69 -3.89
C LYS A 47 9.05 11.41 -2.58
N GLU A 48 7.94 11.10 -1.92
CA GLU A 48 7.60 11.68 -0.62
C GLU A 48 8.65 11.32 0.45
N PHE A 49 9.10 10.07 0.48
CA PHE A 49 10.13 9.64 1.43
C PHE A 49 11.50 10.27 1.12
N ALA A 50 11.85 10.44 -0.16
CA ALA A 50 13.06 11.13 -0.57
C ALA A 50 13.03 12.62 -0.16
N HIS A 51 11.87 13.26 -0.28
CA HIS A 51 11.65 14.62 0.19
C HIS A 51 11.84 14.71 1.71
N GLU A 52 11.20 13.82 2.48
CA GLU A 52 11.37 13.75 3.94
C GLU A 52 12.85 13.58 4.35
N LEU A 53 13.60 12.72 3.65
CA LEU A 53 15.02 12.52 3.92
C LEU A 53 15.88 13.74 3.58
N ALA A 54 15.53 14.48 2.52
CA ALA A 54 16.20 15.72 2.16
C ALA A 54 15.96 16.81 3.22
N GLU A 55 14.74 16.97 3.71
CA GLU A 55 14.43 17.91 4.80
C GLU A 55 15.19 17.54 6.07
N LEU A 56 15.27 16.25 6.41
CA LEU A 56 16.02 15.79 7.57
C LEU A 56 17.52 16.06 7.43
N ARG A 57 18.08 15.88 6.23
CA ARG A 57 19.49 16.20 5.91
C ARG A 57 19.81 17.68 6.09
N ASP A 58 18.85 18.54 5.80
CA ASP A 58 19.08 19.99 5.83
C ASP A 58 18.78 20.58 7.23
N ALA A 59 18.32 19.74 8.18
CA ALA A 59 18.09 20.14 9.56
C ALA A 59 19.41 20.50 10.29
N PRO A 60 19.51 21.67 10.97
CA PRO A 60 20.76 22.15 11.58
C PRO A 60 21.42 21.17 12.55
N ALA A 61 20.63 20.38 13.26
CA ALA A 61 21.10 19.43 14.26
C ALA A 61 21.76 18.17 13.65
N ILE A 62 21.62 17.93 12.34
CA ILE A 62 22.21 16.76 11.69
C ILE A 62 23.73 16.87 11.52
N GLY A 63 24.32 18.06 11.68
CA GLY A 63 25.78 18.22 11.70
C GLY A 63 26.46 17.66 12.96
N MET A 64 25.69 17.30 14.00
CA MET A 64 26.19 16.85 15.30
C MET A 64 25.74 15.41 15.63
N LEU A 65 25.48 14.58 14.62
CA LEU A 65 24.95 13.24 14.85
C LEU A 65 25.91 12.39 15.70
N SER A 66 25.38 11.86 16.80
CA SER A 66 26.01 10.74 17.49
C SER A 66 26.19 9.57 16.51
N ALA A 67 27.17 8.70 16.73
CA ALA A 67 27.37 7.51 15.90
C ALA A 67 26.11 6.64 15.81
N GLY A 68 25.27 6.64 16.85
CA GLY A 68 23.98 5.95 16.82
C GLY A 68 22.96 6.63 15.91
N THR A 69 22.90 7.96 15.88
CA THR A 69 21.99 8.69 14.99
C THR A 69 22.41 8.60 13.53
N GLN A 70 23.73 8.61 13.26
CA GLN A 70 24.25 8.41 11.91
C GLN A 70 23.82 7.05 11.33
N ARG A 71 23.92 5.97 12.12
CA ARG A 71 23.48 4.64 11.68
C ARG A 71 22.00 4.57 11.31
N GLU A 72 21.12 5.20 12.09
CA GLU A 72 19.68 5.22 11.75
C GLU A 72 19.43 6.02 10.46
N TYR A 73 20.12 7.14 10.28
CA TYR A 73 20.02 7.94 9.06
C TYR A 73 20.52 7.18 7.83
N ASP A 74 21.65 6.49 7.94
CA ASP A 74 22.18 5.63 6.87
C ASP A 74 21.20 4.48 6.56
N SER A 75 20.60 3.86 7.58
CA SER A 75 19.57 2.83 7.40
C SER A 75 18.33 3.35 6.66
N ALA A 76 17.92 4.59 6.91
CA ALA A 76 16.82 5.22 6.20
C ALA A 76 17.16 5.45 4.71
N ARG A 77 18.39 5.93 4.42
CA ARG A 77 18.90 6.09 3.05
C ARG A 77 18.99 4.77 2.30
N GLU A 78 19.55 3.74 2.92
CA GLU A 78 19.62 2.39 2.34
C GLU A 78 18.23 1.84 2.01
N SER A 79 17.24 2.14 2.86
CA SER A 79 15.86 1.75 2.62
C SER A 79 15.25 2.46 1.42
N LEU A 80 15.52 3.76 1.25
CA LEU A 80 15.11 4.53 0.07
C LEU A 80 15.76 3.96 -1.21
N ASP A 81 17.07 3.74 -1.19
CA ASP A 81 17.83 3.21 -2.33
C ASP A 81 17.35 1.80 -2.73
N ALA A 82 17.07 0.95 -1.73
CA ALA A 82 16.51 -0.37 -1.94
C ALA A 82 15.09 -0.30 -2.54
N ALA A 83 14.23 0.59 -2.04
CA ALA A 83 12.88 0.80 -2.57
C ALA A 83 12.92 1.23 -4.04
N ALA A 84 13.75 2.23 -4.38
CA ALA A 84 13.92 2.70 -5.75
C ALA A 84 14.47 1.61 -6.68
N THR A 85 15.48 0.86 -6.23
CA THR A 85 16.07 -0.25 -6.99
C THR A 85 15.08 -1.38 -7.26
N LEU A 86 14.24 -1.71 -6.27
CA LEU A 86 13.21 -2.72 -6.40
C LEU A 86 12.10 -2.27 -7.36
N LEU A 87 11.66 -1.02 -7.25
CA LEU A 87 10.62 -0.47 -8.13
C LEU A 87 11.09 -0.45 -9.59
N ALA A 88 12.33 -0.05 -9.85
CA ALA A 88 12.91 -0.04 -11.19
C ALA A 88 12.95 -1.43 -11.86
N LYS A 89 12.87 -2.51 -11.07
CA LYS A 89 12.87 -3.91 -11.54
C LYS A 89 11.53 -4.60 -11.32
N ALA A 90 10.50 -3.88 -10.88
CA ALA A 90 9.23 -4.47 -10.52
C ALA A 90 8.53 -5.07 -11.75
N SER A 91 8.20 -6.35 -11.65
CA SER A 91 7.47 -7.07 -12.71
C SER A 91 6.19 -7.73 -12.19
N GLY A 92 5.94 -7.66 -10.88
CA GLY A 92 4.71 -8.13 -10.28
C GLY A 92 4.52 -7.70 -8.82
N PRO A 93 3.49 -8.25 -8.16
CA PRO A 93 3.10 -7.86 -6.80
C PRO A 93 4.15 -8.14 -5.72
N ALA A 94 5.02 -9.13 -5.95
CA ALA A 94 6.06 -9.52 -4.99
C ALA A 94 7.13 -8.43 -4.84
N GLU A 95 7.55 -7.81 -5.95
CA GLU A 95 8.48 -6.69 -5.90
C GLU A 95 7.83 -5.46 -5.25
N ILE A 96 6.58 -5.14 -5.61
CA ILE A 96 5.82 -4.04 -5.00
C ILE A 96 5.71 -4.20 -3.47
N ARG A 97 5.44 -5.42 -2.99
CA ARG A 97 5.42 -5.70 -1.56
C ARG A 97 6.77 -5.36 -0.91
N ARG A 98 7.87 -5.77 -1.54
CA ARG A 98 9.22 -5.49 -1.02
C ARG A 98 9.56 -3.99 -1.06
N VAL A 99 9.06 -3.25 -2.05
CA VAL A 99 9.21 -1.78 -2.12
C VAL A 99 8.57 -1.13 -0.89
N THR A 100 7.32 -1.47 -0.59
CA THR A 100 6.58 -0.89 0.54
C THR A 100 7.11 -1.36 1.90
N GLU A 101 7.65 -2.58 2.01
CA GLU A 101 8.41 -3.04 3.19
C GLU A 101 9.70 -2.21 3.41
N CYS A 102 10.40 -1.84 2.34
CA CYS A 102 11.56 -0.94 2.46
C CYS A 102 11.13 0.46 2.94
N LEU A 103 10.06 1.01 2.37
CA LEU A 103 9.54 2.33 2.77
C LEU A 103 9.09 2.37 4.23
N GLU A 104 8.37 1.33 4.69
CA GLU A 104 7.98 1.17 6.09
C GLU A 104 9.20 1.18 7.01
N ARG A 105 10.22 0.36 6.69
CA ARG A 105 11.47 0.30 7.48
C ARG A 105 12.19 1.64 7.49
N GLY A 106 12.29 2.31 6.35
CA GLY A 106 12.95 3.61 6.20
C GLY A 106 12.29 4.69 7.07
N ARG A 107 10.96 4.77 7.08
CA ARG A 107 10.23 5.75 7.88
C ARG A 107 10.34 5.49 9.39
N TYR A 108 10.44 4.22 9.81
CA TYR A 108 10.81 3.92 11.20
C TYR A 108 12.21 4.43 11.55
N SER A 109 13.20 4.23 10.68
CA SER A 109 14.56 4.76 10.90
C SER A 109 14.58 6.28 11.00
N VAL A 110 13.80 6.99 10.16
CA VAL A 110 13.61 8.45 10.28
C VAL A 110 13.02 8.83 11.64
N MET A 111 12.03 8.09 12.14
CA MET A 111 11.45 8.34 13.47
C MET A 111 12.48 8.15 14.59
N CYS A 112 13.36 7.15 14.49
CA CYS A 112 14.49 6.94 15.39
C CYS A 112 15.50 8.10 15.34
N VAL A 113 15.81 8.63 14.14
CA VAL A 113 16.67 9.81 13.99
C VAL A 113 16.05 11.01 14.71
N ARG A 114 14.78 11.32 14.43
CA ARG A 114 14.05 12.43 15.06
C ARG A 114 14.01 12.31 16.59
N ALA A 115 13.77 11.10 17.11
CA ALA A 115 13.78 10.84 18.54
C ALA A 115 15.14 11.14 19.18
N ARG A 116 16.23 10.67 18.56
CA ARG A 116 17.61 10.94 19.05
C ARG A 116 17.96 12.42 18.99
N LEU A 117 17.63 13.10 17.89
CA LEU A 117 17.85 14.54 17.74
C LEU A 117 17.10 15.35 18.80
N SER A 118 15.93 14.88 19.21
CA SER A 118 15.09 15.53 20.23
C SER A 118 15.41 15.07 21.67
N GLY A 119 16.42 14.22 21.88
CA GLY A 119 16.74 13.66 23.20
C GLY A 119 15.61 12.78 23.78
N LYS A 120 14.72 12.25 22.94
CA LYS A 120 13.61 11.38 23.34
C LYS A 120 14.05 9.91 23.30
N GLN A 121 13.33 9.07 24.05
CA GLN A 121 13.51 7.62 23.97
C GLN A 121 13.23 7.13 22.55
N LEU A 122 13.96 6.10 22.11
CA LEU A 122 13.67 5.45 20.83
C LEU A 122 12.25 4.89 20.84
N PRO A 123 11.48 5.12 19.77
CA PRO A 123 10.12 4.67 19.71
C PRO A 123 10.01 3.15 19.63
N ALA A 124 8.88 2.61 20.09
CA ALA A 124 8.53 1.22 19.81
C ALA A 124 8.24 1.04 18.31
N ARG A 125 8.54 -0.15 17.78
CA ARG A 125 8.17 -0.49 16.41
C ARG A 125 6.66 -0.73 16.34
N ARG A 126 5.96 0.13 15.62
CA ARG A 126 4.51 0.10 15.42
C ARG A 126 4.16 0.07 13.93
N PRO A 127 2.96 -0.44 13.56
CA PRO A 127 2.49 -0.33 12.19
C PRO A 127 2.47 1.13 11.73
N PRO A 128 2.60 1.40 10.43
CA PRO A 128 2.43 2.74 9.89
C PRO A 128 0.99 3.25 10.12
N CYS A 129 0.78 4.56 9.95
CA CYS A 129 -0.56 5.13 9.95
C CYS A 129 -1.43 4.41 8.91
N PHE A 130 -2.58 3.91 9.34
CA PHE A 130 -3.52 3.21 8.48
C PHE A 130 -4.14 4.13 7.43
N PHE A 131 -4.40 5.39 7.75
CA PHE A 131 -5.05 6.31 6.82
C PHE A 131 -4.11 6.68 5.67
N ASN A 132 -2.84 6.96 5.99
CA ASN A 132 -1.79 7.18 5.00
C ASN A 132 -0.44 6.62 5.49
N PRO A 133 0.04 5.50 4.92
CA PRO A 133 1.33 4.92 5.30
C PRO A 133 2.53 5.87 5.08
N GLN A 134 2.39 6.91 4.26
CA GLN A 134 3.42 7.94 4.07
C GLN A 134 3.66 8.77 5.34
N HIS A 135 2.73 8.82 6.29
CA HIS A 135 2.94 9.51 7.57
C HIS A 135 3.93 8.78 8.49
N GLY A 136 4.32 7.54 8.15
CA GLY A 136 5.24 6.74 8.95
C GLY A 136 4.57 6.03 10.13
N PRO A 137 5.34 5.60 11.15
CA PRO A 137 4.82 4.80 12.25
C PRO A 137 3.70 5.48 13.04
N SER A 138 2.69 4.71 13.44
CA SER A 138 1.60 5.20 14.28
C SER A 138 2.06 5.63 15.69
N ALA A 139 1.39 6.62 16.25
CA ALA A 139 1.58 7.07 17.63
C ALA A 139 0.70 6.28 18.62
N GLY A 140 -0.44 5.75 18.14
CA GLY A 140 -1.41 5.00 18.94
C GLY A 140 -2.45 4.35 18.05
N ASP A 141 -3.51 3.83 18.66
CA ASP A 141 -4.66 3.27 17.97
C ASP A 141 -5.89 4.14 18.22
N VAL A 142 -6.73 4.32 17.21
CA VAL A 142 -8.00 5.04 17.29
C VAL A 142 -9.15 4.16 16.83
N ASP A 143 -10.30 4.29 17.48
CA ASP A 143 -11.52 3.61 17.03
C ASP A 143 -12.13 4.39 15.88
N TRP A 144 -12.09 3.81 14.68
CA TRP A 144 -12.61 4.44 13.48
C TRP A 144 -13.30 3.44 12.57
N ALA A 145 -14.29 3.94 11.81
CA ALA A 145 -14.94 3.21 10.74
C ALA A 145 -15.30 4.14 9.59
N PRO A 146 -15.23 3.67 8.33
CA PRO A 146 -15.89 4.36 7.25
C PRO A 146 -17.42 4.34 7.46
N PRO A 147 -18.15 5.31 6.85
CA PRO A 147 -19.60 5.36 6.93
C PRO A 147 -20.27 4.00 6.63
N GLY A 148 -21.21 3.60 7.48
CA GLY A 148 -21.97 2.35 7.32
C GLY A 148 -21.25 1.08 7.82
N SER A 149 -20.11 1.21 8.50
CA SER A 149 -19.39 0.07 9.09
C SER A 149 -19.15 0.25 10.59
N GLN A 150 -18.80 -0.84 11.27
CA GLN A 150 -18.53 -0.82 12.71
C GLN A 150 -17.12 -0.31 13.01
N PRO A 151 -16.95 0.61 13.99
CA PRO A 151 -15.63 1.09 14.43
C PRO A 151 -14.71 -0.03 14.86
N ARG A 152 -13.41 0.13 14.56
CA ARG A 152 -12.36 -0.80 14.95
C ARG A 152 -11.11 -0.02 15.34
N PRO A 153 -10.26 -0.56 16.23
CA PRO A 153 -9.00 0.05 16.57
C PRO A 153 -8.05 -0.02 15.37
N LEU A 154 -7.56 1.13 14.92
CA LEU A 154 -6.67 1.28 13.78
C LEU A 154 -5.44 2.12 14.17
N PRO A 155 -4.23 1.73 13.73
CA PRO A 155 -3.02 2.47 14.03
C PRO A 155 -3.04 3.81 13.31
N ALA A 156 -2.86 4.92 14.03
CA ALA A 156 -2.87 6.27 13.47
C ALA A 156 -1.64 7.07 13.90
N CYS A 157 -1.15 7.93 13.01
CA CYS A 157 -0.18 8.97 13.39
C CYS A 157 -0.85 9.97 14.36
N ALA A 158 -0.05 10.83 14.99
CA ALA A 158 -0.59 11.81 15.94
C ALA A 158 -1.61 12.75 15.29
N ASP A 159 -1.38 13.16 14.03
CA ASP A 159 -2.22 14.12 13.32
C ASP A 159 -3.56 13.51 12.92
N ASP A 160 -3.57 12.30 12.34
CA ASP A 160 -4.82 11.61 12.01
C ASP A 160 -5.57 11.15 13.25
N ALA A 161 -4.87 10.78 14.32
CA ALA A 161 -5.52 10.50 15.59
C ALA A 161 -6.26 11.73 16.12
N LEU A 162 -5.69 12.93 15.96
CA LEU A 162 -6.34 14.19 16.30
C LEU A 162 -7.54 14.46 15.39
N HIS A 163 -7.41 14.28 14.06
CA HIS A 163 -8.53 14.42 13.14
C HIS A 163 -9.72 13.55 13.55
N VAL A 164 -9.48 12.26 13.79
CA VAL A 164 -10.51 11.33 14.25
C VAL A 164 -11.12 11.78 15.59
N ALA A 165 -10.30 12.20 16.55
CA ALA A 165 -10.78 12.62 17.87
C ALA A 165 -11.71 13.85 17.82
N VAL A 166 -11.49 14.77 16.87
CA VAL A 166 -12.33 15.97 16.69
C VAL A 166 -13.46 15.76 15.68
N GLY A 167 -13.63 14.54 15.15
CA GLY A 167 -14.65 14.23 14.14
C GLY A 167 -14.34 14.79 12.74
N ALA A 168 -13.09 15.19 12.48
CA ALA A 168 -12.61 15.57 11.16
C ALA A 168 -12.19 14.33 10.35
N PRO A 169 -12.26 14.39 9.00
CA PRO A 169 -11.75 13.30 8.17
C PRO A 169 -10.23 13.19 8.34
N PRO A 170 -9.68 11.98 8.55
CA PRO A 170 -8.24 11.77 8.51
C PRO A 170 -7.71 12.00 7.09
N ASP A 171 -6.40 12.24 6.96
CA ASP A 171 -5.74 12.37 5.66
C ASP A 171 -5.54 10.98 5.05
N ILE A 172 -6.52 10.57 4.25
CA ILE A 172 -6.57 9.24 3.65
C ILE A 172 -5.79 9.22 2.34
N ARG A 173 -4.83 8.30 2.25
CA ARG A 173 -4.13 8.03 0.99
C ARG A 173 -5.08 7.43 -0.04
N THR A 174 -5.20 8.13 -1.17
CA THR A 174 -5.93 7.65 -2.34
C THR A 174 -4.99 7.27 -3.48
N VAL A 175 -5.40 6.30 -4.28
CA VAL A 175 -4.64 5.79 -5.43
C VAL A 175 -5.56 5.61 -6.64
N LEU A 176 -4.96 5.68 -7.83
CA LEU A 176 -5.68 5.48 -9.08
C LEU A 176 -5.87 3.99 -9.39
N VAL A 177 -7.06 3.64 -9.86
CA VAL A 177 -7.43 2.27 -10.25
C VAL A 177 -8.10 2.21 -11.64
N GLY A 178 -8.23 1.01 -12.18
CA GLY A 178 -8.95 0.75 -13.44
C GLY A 178 -8.25 1.39 -14.64
N THR A 179 -8.88 2.39 -15.27
CA THR A 179 -8.30 3.14 -16.39
C THR A 179 -7.38 4.28 -15.96
N GLY A 180 -7.08 4.40 -14.66
CA GLY A 180 -6.25 5.48 -14.11
C GLY A 180 -7.01 6.79 -13.89
N THR A 181 -8.34 6.76 -13.93
CA THR A 181 -9.20 7.95 -13.75
C THR A 181 -10.01 7.90 -12.45
N LEU A 182 -10.18 6.71 -11.88
CA LEU A 182 -10.91 6.53 -10.63
C LEU A 182 -9.91 6.56 -9.47
N SER A 183 -10.09 7.50 -8.54
CA SER A 183 -9.34 7.57 -7.29
C SER A 183 -10.14 6.92 -6.17
N VAL A 184 -9.52 6.00 -5.44
CA VAL A 184 -10.12 5.31 -4.28
C VAL A 184 -9.13 5.27 -3.13
N GLU A 185 -9.61 5.01 -1.91
CA GLU A 185 -8.74 4.75 -0.77
C GLU A 185 -7.83 3.54 -1.05
N TYR A 186 -6.55 3.62 -0.69
CA TYR A 186 -5.57 2.63 -1.12
C TYR A 186 -5.90 1.19 -0.67
N TRP A 187 -6.60 1.01 0.46
CA TRP A 187 -7.06 -0.30 0.93
C TRP A 187 -8.29 -0.84 0.18
N ARG A 188 -8.97 -0.01 -0.61
CA ARG A 188 -10.09 -0.38 -1.50
C ARG A 188 -9.66 -0.57 -2.94
N ALA A 189 -8.37 -0.43 -3.25
CA ALA A 189 -7.85 -0.41 -4.61
C ALA A 189 -7.80 -1.78 -5.32
N GLY A 190 -8.42 -2.81 -4.73
CA GLY A 190 -8.53 -4.12 -5.36
C GLY A 190 -7.28 -5.00 -5.20
N SER A 191 -7.37 -6.24 -5.70
CA SER A 191 -6.34 -7.27 -5.58
C SER A 191 -5.00 -6.90 -6.22
N ALA A 192 -5.00 -5.98 -7.19
CA ALA A 192 -3.79 -5.39 -7.76
C ALA A 192 -2.91 -4.73 -6.68
N PHE A 193 -3.52 -4.06 -5.70
CA PHE A 193 -2.84 -3.38 -4.59
C PHE A 193 -2.56 -4.28 -3.38
N ALA A 194 -2.92 -5.57 -3.42
CA ALA A 194 -2.70 -6.48 -2.30
C ALA A 194 -1.22 -6.54 -1.88
N GLY A 195 -0.30 -6.59 -2.84
CA GLY A 195 1.15 -6.56 -2.58
C GLY A 195 1.59 -5.25 -1.90
N TYR A 196 1.07 -4.12 -2.39
CA TYR A 196 1.33 -2.79 -1.85
C TYR A 196 0.90 -2.68 -0.37
N VAL A 197 -0.32 -3.11 -0.04
CA VAL A 197 -0.79 -3.02 1.35
C VAL A 197 -0.10 -4.04 2.25
N THR A 198 0.10 -5.26 1.78
CA THR A 198 0.76 -6.30 2.59
C THR A 198 2.22 -5.97 2.89
N GLY A 199 2.89 -5.15 2.06
CA GLY A 199 4.25 -4.74 2.37
C GLY A 199 4.33 -3.73 3.53
N TYR A 200 3.37 -2.81 3.62
CA TYR A 200 3.29 -1.89 4.77
C TYR A 200 2.86 -2.58 6.07
N PHE A 201 1.90 -3.51 6.01
CA PHE A 201 1.21 -4.01 7.22
C PHE A 201 1.45 -5.49 7.53
N GLY A 202 2.04 -6.27 6.62
CA GLY A 202 2.12 -7.73 6.71
C GLY A 202 2.86 -8.24 7.94
N ALA A 203 3.97 -7.59 8.32
CA ALA A 203 4.75 -7.94 9.51
C ALA A 203 3.93 -7.80 10.80
N TYR A 204 3.01 -6.84 10.84
CA TYR A 204 2.23 -6.50 12.03
C TYR A 204 0.99 -7.38 12.19
N ALA A 205 0.38 -7.75 11.07
CA ALA A 205 -0.78 -8.62 11.10
C ALA A 205 -0.42 -10.08 11.37
N ALA A 206 0.74 -10.56 10.91
CA ALA A 206 1.26 -11.88 11.30
C ALA A 206 1.63 -11.96 12.78
N GLY A 207 2.00 -10.84 13.40
CA GLY A 207 2.33 -10.72 14.83
C GLY A 207 1.12 -10.49 15.75
N GLY A 208 -0.11 -10.49 15.23
CA GLY A 208 -1.33 -10.28 16.02
C GLY A 208 -1.59 -8.83 16.45
N ALA A 209 -0.76 -7.87 16.02
CA ALA A 209 -0.92 -6.44 16.36
C ALA A 209 -2.07 -5.77 15.60
N LEU A 210 -2.63 -6.43 14.58
CA LEU A 210 -3.76 -5.92 13.79
C LEU A 210 -4.78 -7.04 13.50
N PRO A 211 -5.54 -7.52 14.51
CA PRO A 211 -6.54 -8.56 14.31
C PRO A 211 -7.62 -8.05 13.35
N GLY A 212 -7.72 -8.64 12.16
CA GLY A 212 -8.77 -8.34 11.18
C GLY A 212 -8.49 -7.20 10.20
N LEU A 213 -7.40 -6.43 10.34
CA LEU A 213 -7.06 -5.39 9.35
C LEU A 213 -6.69 -6.01 8.01
N LEU A 214 -5.83 -7.04 8.01
CA LEU A 214 -5.50 -7.75 6.77
C LEU A 214 -6.74 -8.39 6.17
N THR A 215 -7.65 -8.94 6.98
CA THR A 215 -8.90 -9.51 6.46
C THR A 215 -9.75 -8.43 5.82
N ALA A 216 -9.92 -7.27 6.45
CA ALA A 216 -10.70 -6.14 5.91
C ALA A 216 -10.06 -5.50 4.66
N VAL A 217 -8.73 -5.37 4.63
CA VAL A 217 -7.97 -4.92 3.46
C VAL A 217 -8.09 -5.94 2.32
N MET A 218 -7.96 -7.24 2.62
CA MET A 218 -8.08 -8.29 1.62
C MET A 218 -9.52 -8.40 1.11
N ASP A 219 -10.52 -8.25 1.97
CA ASP A 219 -11.94 -8.24 1.62
C ASP A 219 -12.29 -7.00 0.77
N GLY A 220 -11.75 -5.83 1.12
CA GLY A 220 -11.82 -4.61 0.31
C GLY A 220 -11.09 -4.73 -1.03
N ALA A 221 -9.95 -5.43 -1.06
CA ALA A 221 -9.21 -5.76 -2.28
C ALA A 221 -9.93 -6.79 -3.17
N ASN A 222 -10.86 -7.57 -2.60
CA ASN A 222 -11.70 -8.50 -3.38
C ASN A 222 -13.00 -7.85 -3.88
N GLY A 223 -13.34 -6.64 -3.41
CA GLY A 223 -14.52 -5.88 -3.83
C GLY A 223 -14.31 -5.12 -5.15
N ASP A 224 -15.42 -4.80 -5.83
CA ASP A 224 -15.40 -3.90 -6.99
C ASP A 224 -15.14 -2.46 -6.50
N PRO A 225 -14.01 -1.82 -6.89
CA PRO A 225 -13.68 -0.47 -6.44
C PRO A 225 -14.68 0.59 -6.92
N SER A 226 -15.51 0.29 -7.92
CA SER A 226 -16.57 1.18 -8.42
C SER A 226 -17.83 1.20 -7.54
N VAL A 227 -17.96 0.28 -6.59
CA VAL A 227 -19.11 0.18 -5.70
C VAL A 227 -18.77 0.80 -4.34
N SER A 228 -19.35 1.98 -4.05
CA SER A 228 -19.29 2.58 -2.71
C SER A 228 -20.14 1.76 -1.72
N PRO A 229 -19.60 1.40 -0.54
CA PRO A 229 -20.39 0.78 0.52
C PRO A 229 -21.34 1.85 1.07
N GLY A 230 -22.58 1.86 0.59
CA GLY A 230 -23.56 2.89 0.94
C GLY A 230 -24.79 2.96 0.04
N THR A 231 -24.82 2.27 -1.09
CA THR A 231 -26.02 2.15 -1.94
C THR A 231 -26.81 0.86 -1.69
N ALA A 232 -26.86 0.39 -0.44
CA ALA A 232 -27.96 -0.48 -0.03
C ALA A 232 -29.18 0.41 0.20
N ARG A 233 -29.95 0.67 -0.88
CA ARG A 233 -31.35 1.10 -0.73
C ARG A 233 -32.05 0.07 0.14
N GLY A 234 -32.41 0.46 1.36
CA GLY A 234 -33.39 -0.27 2.15
C GLY A 234 -34.69 -0.36 1.34
N ASN A 235 -35.05 -1.58 0.97
CA ASN A 235 -36.37 -1.94 0.48
C ASN A 235 -36.86 -3.08 1.37
N GLY A 236 -37.95 -2.84 2.10
CA GLY A 236 -38.69 -3.85 2.86
C GLY A 236 -38.64 -3.64 4.35
#